data_AF-U6KS32-F1
#
_entry.id   AF-U6KS32-F1
#
_cell.length_a   1.000
_cell.length_b   1.000
_cell.length_c   1.000
_cell.angle_alpha   90.00
_cell.angle_beta   90.00
_cell.angle_gamma   90.00
#
_symmetry.space_group_name_H-M   'P 1'
#
loop_
_entity.id
_entity.type
_entity.pdbx_description
1 polymer ?
#
loop_
_entity_poly.entity_id
_entity_poly.type
_entity_poly.pdbx_seq_one_letter_code
_entity_poly.pdbx_strand_id
1 'polypeptide(L)' 'MSGALGFDLRAETDALRAKYIEQVESGCPCPRLQFEFASLLICSPNKRDLKDSVDLLTELLEIGFC' A
#
# COMPACT_ATOMS: atom_id res chain seq x y z
N MET A 1 -27.33 -13.58 15.06
CA MET A 1 -26.76 -13.47 13.71
C MET A 1 -25.41 -12.77 13.84
N SER A 2 -24.31 -13.51 13.68
CA SER A 2 -22.96 -12.95 13.83
C SER A 2 -22.63 -12.16 12.57
N GLY A 3 -22.86 -10.85 12.60
CA GLY A 3 -22.43 -9.95 11.53
C GLY A 3 -20.92 -9.76 11.61
N ALA A 4 -20.15 -10.65 11.00
CA ALA A 4 -18.77 -10.31 10.68
C ALA A 4 -18.82 -9.15 9.69
N LEU A 5 -18.41 -7.95 10.13
CA LEU A 5 -18.05 -6.87 9.22
C LEU A 5 -16.98 -7.46 8.30
N GLY A 6 -17.38 -7.83 7.08
CA GLY A 6 -16.48 -8.46 6.12
C GLY A 6 -15.38 -7.47 5.79
N PHE A 7 -14.15 -7.79 6.16
CA PHE A 7 -12.97 -7.07 5.71
C PHE A 7 -12.89 -7.21 4.19
N ASP A 8 -13.21 -6.15 3.46
CA ASP A 8 -13.05 -6.10 2.01
C ASP A 8 -11.64 -5.61 1.68
N LEU A 9 -10.75 -6.58 1.46
CA LEU A 9 -9.36 -6.33 1.12
C LEU A 9 -9.21 -5.40 -0.10
N ARG A 10 -10.13 -5.46 -1.07
CA ARG A 10 -10.08 -4.58 -2.24
C ARG A 10 -10.38 -3.14 -1.87
N ALA A 11 -11.46 -2.91 -1.12
CA ALA A 11 -11.84 -1.58 -0.66
C ALA A 11 -10.74 -0.93 0.20
N GLU A 12 -10.14 -1.71 1.10
CA GLU A 12 -9.03 -1.24 1.95
C GLU A 12 -7.78 -0.92 1.13
N THR A 13 -7.44 -1.76 0.15
CA THR A 13 -6.31 -1.51 -0.76
C THR A 13 -6.53 -0.25 -1.60
N ASP A 14 -7.74 -0.05 -2.12
CA ASP A 14 -8.08 1.12 -2.92
C ASP A 14 -8.08 2.41 -2.08
N ALA A 15 -8.55 2.35 -0.82
CA ALA A 15 -8.50 3.47 0.11
C ALA A 15 -7.06 3.86 0.48
N LEU A 16 -6.18 2.88 0.72
CA LEU A 16 -4.75 3.12 0.97
C LEU A 16 -4.04 3.66 -0.27
N ARG A 17 -4.34 3.13 -1.46
CA ARG A 17 -3.81 3.64 -2.72
C ARG A 17 -4.16 5.12 -2.91
N ALA A 18 -5.41 5.50 -2.69
CA ALA A 18 -5.86 6.88 -2.85
C ALA A 18 -5.09 7.84 -1.93
N LYS A 19 -4.96 7.48 -0.63
CA LYS A 19 -4.19 8.27 0.34
C LYS A 19 -2.71 8.38 -0.04
N TYR A 20 -2.12 7.27 -0.51
CA TYR A 20 -0.71 7.26 -0.91
C TYR A 20 -0.48 8.18 -2.11
N ILE A 21 -1.32 8.07 -3.15
CA ILE A 21 -1.23 8.91 -4.35
C ILE A 21 -1.37 10.40 -4.00
N GLU A 22 -2.33 10.76 -3.15
CA GLU A 22 -2.50 12.15 -2.68
C GLU A 22 -1.21 12.70 -2.05
N GLN A 23 -0.53 11.89 -1.22
CA GLN A 23 0.72 12.34 -0.58
C GLN A 23 1.89 12.41 -1.56
N VAL A 24 1.98 11.50 -2.52
CA VAL A 24 2.97 11.55 -3.61
C VAL A 24 2.78 12.82 -4.43
N GLU A 25 1.54 13.15 -4.81
CA GLU A 25 1.21 14.38 -5.54
C GLU A 25 1.52 15.65 -4.74
N SER A 26 1.40 15.59 -3.41
CA SER A 26 1.81 16.68 -2.50
C SER A 26 3.32 16.80 -2.29
N GLY A 27 4.12 15.83 -2.77
CA GLY A 27 5.58 15.79 -2.65
C GLY A 27 6.12 15.31 -1.30
N CYS A 28 5.25 14.85 -0.39
CA CYS A 28 5.61 14.41 0.96
C CYS A 28 4.96 13.05 1.31
N PRO A 29 5.30 11.95 0.60
CA PRO A 29 4.79 10.63 0.92
C PRO A 29 5.22 10.20 2.33
N CYS A 30 4.27 9.73 3.14
CA CYS A 30 4.55 9.17 4.45
C CYS A 30 5.15 7.76 4.30
N PRO A 31 6.38 7.50 4.80
CA PRO A 31 7.02 6.19 4.67
C PRO A 31 6.19 5.04 5.29
N ARG A 32 5.50 5.32 6.40
CA ARG A 32 4.63 4.33 7.05
C ARG A 32 3.44 3.94 6.16
N LEU A 33 2.82 4.92 5.49
CA LEU A 33 1.71 4.68 4.58
C LEU A 33 2.17 3.88 3.34
N GLN A 34 3.33 4.25 2.78
CA GLN A 34 3.96 3.51 1.69
C GLN A 34 4.19 2.03 2.06
N PHE A 35 4.70 1.77 3.27
CA PHE A 35 4.93 0.41 3.76
C PHE A 35 3.62 -0.39 3.87
N GLU A 36 2.58 0.20 4.46
CA GLU A 36 1.28 -0.45 4.61
C GLU A 36 0.66 -0.76 3.24
N PHE A 37 0.70 0.20 2.31
CA PHE A 37 0.20 0.01 0.96
C PHE A 37 0.97 -1.08 0.21
N ALA A 38 2.30 -1.04 0.22
CA ALA A 38 3.13 -2.05 -0.44
C ALA A 38 2.92 -3.46 0.16
N SER A 39 2.71 -3.56 1.47
CA SER A 39 2.39 -4.83 2.16
C SER A 39 1.04 -5.42 1.75
N LEU A 40 0.08 -4.61 1.30
CA LEU A 40 -1.14 -5.13 0.71
C LEU A 40 -0.94 -5.55 -0.74
N LEU A 41 -0.20 -4.75 -1.52
CA LEU A 41 0.06 -5.04 -2.93
C LEU A 41 0.82 -6.36 -3.13
N ILE A 42 1.78 -6.69 -2.26
CA ILE A 42 2.52 -7.96 -2.34
C ILE A 42 1.61 -9.20 -2.17
N CYS A 43 0.45 -9.04 -1.54
CA CYS A 43 -0.53 -10.11 -1.37
C CYS A 43 -1.47 -10.26 -2.59
N SER A 44 -1.37 -9.39 -3.60
CA SER A 44 -2.23 -9.41 -4.78
C SER A 44 -1.84 -10.54 -5.76
N PRO A 45 -2.82 -11.20 -6.42
CA PRO A 45 -2.53 -12.13 -7.51
C PRO A 45 -2.12 -11.43 -8.82
N ASN A 46 -2.12 -10.09 -8.87
CA ASN A 46 -1.78 -9.32 -10.06
C ASN A 46 -0.28 -9.02 -10.13
N LYS A 47 0.37 -9.42 -11.24
CA LYS A 47 1.80 -9.19 -11.47
C LYS A 47 2.23 -7.73 -11.40
N ARG A 48 1.35 -6.79 -11.78
CA ARG A 48 1.63 -5.35 -11.68
C ARG A 48 1.71 -4.91 -10.22
N ASP A 49 0.73 -5.29 -9.41
CA ASP A 49 0.69 -4.97 -7.98
C ASP A 49 1.94 -5.54 -7.27
N LEU A 50 2.33 -6.77 -7.61
CA LEU A 50 3.57 -7.37 -7.10
C LEU A 50 4.81 -6.55 -7.46
N LYS A 51 4.91 -6.09 -8.71
CA LYS A 51 6.02 -5.24 -9.14
C LYS A 51 6.02 -3.92 -8.36
N ASP A 52 4.89 -3.23 -8.32
CA ASP A 52 4.74 -1.95 -7.64
C ASP A 52 5.08 -2.09 -6.14
N SER A 53 4.72 -3.21 -5.51
CA SER A 53 5.08 -3.49 -4.12
C SER A 53 6.59 -3.59 -3.89
N VAL A 54 7.32 -4.22 -4.81
CA VAL A 54 8.78 -4.37 -4.72
C VAL A 54 9.46 -3.01 -4.91
N ASP A 55 9.01 -2.23 -5.88
CA ASP A 55 9.54 -0.90 -6.15
C ASP A 55 9.35 0.00 -4.89
N LEU A 56 8.14 0.05 -4.34
CA LEU A 56 7.83 0.83 -3.13
C LEU A 56 8.61 0.37 -1.89
N LEU A 57 8.79 -0.94 -1.69
CA LEU A 57 9.59 -1.44 -0.55
C LEU A 57 11.08 -1.14 -0.74
N THR A 58 11.57 -1.15 -1.97
CA THR A 58 12.97 -0.82 -2.28
C THR A 58 13.25 0.66 -1.98
N GLU A 59 12.37 1.56 -2.39
CA GLU A 59 12.46 2.99 -2.04
C GLU A 59 12.53 3.23 -0.52
N LEU A 60 11.74 2.48 0.25
CA LEU A 60 11.77 2.55 1.72
C LEU A 60 13.12 2.14 2.30
N LEU A 61 13.73 1.08 1.76
CA LEU A 61 15.06 0.64 2.17
C LEU A 61 16.13 1.69 1.84
N GLU A 62 16.01 2.35 0.69
CA GLU A 62 16.94 3.41 0.26
C GLU A 62 16.92 4.62 1.19
N ILE A 63 15.77 4.96 1.76
CA ILE A 63 15.64 6.04 2.75
C ILE A 63 15.89 5.58 4.19
N GLY A 64 16.22 4.30 4.40
CA GLY A 64 16.53 3.73 5.73
C GLY A 64 15.31 3.52 6.62
N PHE A 65 14.13 3.30 6.04
CA PHE A 65 12.94 2.91 6.79
C PHE A 65 13.07 1.44 7.24
N CYS A 66 13.12 1.21 8.55
CA CYS A 66 13.30 -0.10 9.19
C CYS A 66 12.43 -0.28 10.43
#